data_AF-A0A0D1CHP0-F1
#
_entry.id   AF-A0A0D1CHP0-F1
#
_cell.length_a   1.000
_cell.length_b   1.000
_cell.length_c   1.000
_cell.angle_alpha   90.00
_cell.angle_beta   90.00
_cell.angle_gamma   90.00
#
_symmetry.space_group_name_H-M   'P 1'
#
loop_
_entity.id
_entity.type
_entity.pdbx_description
1 polymer ?
#
loop_
_entity_poly.entity_id
_entity_poly.type
_entity_poly.pdbx_seq_one_letter_code
_entity_poly.pdbx_strand_id
1 'polypeptide(L)'
;MADGTRRIGSRAIILLVLGAVFGWILRGAFVPASPGRLHLSGDGRDAIAAVFFNKTGAWNSADPETADVQVVLLRRWQNLEALPRFGRLCGRVCAERPAAVRIDRPSLNGLTRILIVDLSAFGLGPALDSDASLPGDPLSCLIGLIDRERFAMPPPVLKCEVVDAERIVRPRPWSPRPERRF
;
A
#
# COMPACT_ATOMS: atom_id res chain seq x y z
N MET A 1 -29.64 -10.80 -55.08
CA MET A 1 -28.47 -10.61 -54.22
C MET A 1 -28.84 -9.53 -53.21
N ALA A 2 -29.10 -9.91 -51.96
CA ALA A 2 -29.54 -8.97 -50.92
C ALA A 2 -28.31 -8.33 -50.27
N ASP A 3 -28.15 -7.03 -50.48
CA ASP A 3 -27.13 -6.20 -49.84
C ASP A 3 -27.52 -5.98 -48.37
N GLY A 4 -27.05 -6.90 -47.53
CA GLY A 4 -27.33 -6.99 -46.10
C GLY A 4 -26.35 -6.17 -45.26
N THR A 5 -26.01 -4.95 -45.68
CA THR A 5 -25.21 -4.02 -44.87
C THR A 5 -26.07 -3.45 -43.75
N ARG A 6 -26.24 -4.26 -42.67
CA ARG A 6 -26.79 -3.79 -41.40
C ARG A 6 -25.93 -2.62 -40.91
N ARG A 7 -26.42 -1.39 -41.10
CA ARG A 7 -25.87 -0.20 -40.43
C ARG A 7 -25.84 -0.51 -38.95
N ILE A 8 -24.65 -0.73 -38.40
CA ILE A 8 -24.45 -0.75 -36.95
C ILE A 8 -24.92 0.63 -36.48
N GLY A 9 -26.13 0.66 -35.92
CA GLY A 9 -26.74 1.90 -35.50
C GLY A 9 -25.83 2.60 -34.51
N SER A 10 -25.74 3.92 -34.59
CA SER A 10 -24.95 4.79 -33.71
C SER A 10 -25.11 4.45 -32.22
N ARG A 11 -26.26 3.91 -31.80
CA ARG A 11 -26.52 3.37 -30.46
C ARG A 11 -25.60 2.21 -30.05
N ALA A 12 -25.31 1.27 -30.95
CA ALA A 12 -24.42 0.14 -30.68
C ALA A 12 -22.96 0.59 -30.51
N ILE A 13 -22.54 1.62 -31.27
CA ILE A 13 -21.22 2.24 -31.11
C ILE A 13 -21.12 2.96 -29.76
N ILE A 14 -22.15 3.72 -29.37
CA ILE A 14 -22.20 4.40 -28.07
C ILE A 14 -22.12 3.38 -26.92
N LEU A 15 -22.85 2.27 -27.00
CA LEU A 15 -22.81 1.22 -25.98
C LEU A 15 -21.45 0.53 -25.90
N LEU A 16 -20.79 0.28 -27.04
CA LEU A 16 -19.43 -0.27 -27.06
C LEU A 16 -18.40 0.69 -26.46
N VAL A 17 -18.48 1.98 -26.77
CA VAL A 17 -17.61 3.01 -26.19
C VAL A 17 -17.84 3.13 -24.69
N LEU A 18 -19.09 3.17 -24.23
CA LEU A 18 -19.41 3.18 -22.80
C LEU A 18 -18.92 1.92 -22.09
N GLY A 19 -19.08 0.74 -22.69
CA GLY A 19 -18.57 -0.52 -22.15
C GLY A 19 -17.05 -0.55 -22.05
N ALA A 20 -16.34 -0.03 -23.07
CA ALA A 20 -14.89 0.08 -23.05
C ALA A 20 -14.39 1.07 -21.99
N VAL A 21 -15.01 2.24 -21.89
CA VAL A 21 -14.71 3.25 -20.85
C VAL A 21 -14.98 2.68 -19.45
N PHE A 22 -16.12 2.02 -19.26
CA PHE A 22 -16.47 1.40 -17.99
C PHE A 22 -15.50 0.25 -17.62
N GLY A 23 -15.14 -0.58 -18.60
CA GLY A 23 -14.12 -1.62 -18.42
C GLY A 23 -12.74 -1.04 -18.09
N TRP A 24 -12.36 0.10 -18.67
CA TRP A 24 -11.10 0.78 -18.39
C TRP A 24 -11.10 1.41 -16.98
N ILE A 25 -12.20 2.04 -16.57
CA ILE A 25 -12.39 2.58 -15.21
C ILE A 25 -12.35 1.46 -14.17
N LEU A 26 -13.06 0.35 -14.40
CA LEU A 26 -13.02 -0.82 -13.52
C LEU A 26 -11.61 -1.41 -13.44
N ARG A 27 -10.94 -1.58 -14.58
CA ARG A 27 -9.55 -2.08 -14.60
C ARG A 27 -8.62 -1.16 -13.80
N GLY A 28 -8.76 0.16 -13.92
CA GLY A 28 -8.01 1.12 -13.11
C GLY A 28 -8.26 0.96 -11.60
N ALA A 29 -9.50 0.72 -11.19
CA ALA A 29 -9.85 0.55 -9.77
C ALA A 29 -9.27 -0.72 -9.12
N PHE A 30 -8.95 -1.75 -9.91
CA PHE A 30 -8.48 -3.06 -9.42
C PHE A 30 -7.04 -3.42 -9.82
N VAL A 31 -6.45 -2.72 -10.79
CA VAL A 31 -5.05 -2.88 -11.16
C VAL A 31 -4.24 -1.81 -10.42
N PRO A 32 -3.13 -2.17 -9.76
CA PRO A 32 -2.22 -1.17 -9.21
C PRO A 32 -1.73 -0.24 -10.32
N ALA A 33 -1.80 1.07 -10.08
CA ALA A 33 -1.04 2.03 -10.86
C ALA A 33 0.44 1.69 -10.66
N SER A 34 0.96 0.83 -11.52
CA SER A 34 2.33 0.33 -11.48
C SER A 34 3.30 1.46 -11.76
N PRO A 35 4.36 1.61 -10.97
CA PRO A 35 4.37 2.05 -9.58
C PRO A 35 5.00 3.44 -9.50
N GLY A 36 4.37 4.42 -8.85
CA GLY A 36 4.87 5.78 -8.98
C GLY A 36 4.43 6.71 -7.88
N ARG A 37 4.74 6.35 -6.61
CA ARG A 37 4.97 7.22 -5.45
C ARG A 37 4.77 6.43 -4.16
N LEU A 38 5.77 6.45 -3.28
CA LEU A 38 5.72 5.81 -1.96
C LEU A 38 5.76 6.87 -0.87
N HIS A 39 4.84 6.79 0.08
CA HIS A 39 4.83 7.63 1.27
C HIS A 39 5.24 6.79 2.49
N LEU A 40 6.28 7.22 3.20
CA LEU A 40 6.67 6.63 4.49
C LEU A 40 6.18 7.53 5.62
N SER A 41 5.63 6.93 6.67
CA SER A 41 5.13 7.62 7.86
C SER A 41 5.36 6.79 9.12
N GLY A 42 5.27 7.42 10.29
CA GLY A 42 5.36 6.75 11.58
C GLY A 42 6.76 6.76 12.20
N ASP A 43 7.01 5.79 13.08
CA ASP A 43 8.22 5.70 13.89
C ASP A 43 9.44 5.34 13.04
N GLY A 44 10.59 5.98 13.30
CA GLY A 44 11.83 5.70 12.57
C GLY A 44 11.80 6.05 11.08
N ARG A 45 10.77 6.79 10.63
CA ARG A 45 10.57 7.18 9.22
C ARG A 45 11.83 7.76 8.61
N ASP A 46 12.45 8.74 9.24
CA ASP A 46 13.55 9.49 8.63
C ASP A 46 14.79 8.60 8.44
N ALA A 47 15.11 7.77 9.43
CA ALA A 47 16.21 6.81 9.36
C ALA A 47 15.98 5.75 8.26
N ILE A 48 14.76 5.22 8.16
CA ILE A 48 14.40 4.21 7.15
C ILE A 48 14.32 4.85 5.75
N ALA A 49 13.73 6.03 5.62
CA ALA A 49 13.57 6.75 4.36
C ALA A 49 14.93 7.08 3.73
N ALA A 50 15.90 7.56 4.52
CA ALA A 50 17.24 7.86 4.05
C ALA A 50 17.91 6.65 3.37
N VAL A 51 17.75 5.46 3.94
CA VAL A 51 18.34 4.23 3.39
C VAL A 51 17.48 3.65 2.26
N PHE A 52 16.16 3.59 2.43
CA PHE A 52 15.24 3.00 1.47
C PHE A 52 15.27 3.72 0.12
N PHE A 53 15.13 5.04 0.11
CA PHE A 53 15.09 5.81 -1.14
C PHE A 53 16.44 5.81 -1.86
N ASN A 54 17.54 5.82 -1.11
CA ASN A 54 18.88 5.69 -1.68
C ASN A 54 19.11 4.30 -2.30
N LYS A 55 18.66 3.21 -1.66
CA LYS A 55 18.83 1.84 -2.18
C LYS A 55 17.93 1.50 -3.36
N THR A 56 16.67 1.95 -3.34
CA THR A 56 15.63 1.46 -4.27
C THR A 56 15.35 2.42 -5.43
N GLY A 57 15.80 3.68 -5.33
CA GLY A 57 15.45 4.73 -6.29
C GLY A 57 13.95 5.06 -6.33
N ALA A 58 13.17 4.63 -5.32
CA ALA A 58 11.75 4.92 -5.27
C ALA A 58 11.47 6.43 -5.15
N TRP A 59 10.39 6.91 -5.76
CA TRP A 59 9.94 8.28 -5.57
C TRP A 59 9.20 8.44 -4.25
N ASN A 60 9.69 9.34 -3.40
CA ASN A 60 9.03 9.73 -2.16
C ASN A 60 7.86 10.67 -2.45
N SER A 61 6.68 10.35 -1.93
CA SER A 61 5.54 11.26 -1.90
C SER A 61 5.48 11.98 -0.56
N ALA A 62 5.52 13.31 -0.59
CA ALA A 62 5.30 14.11 0.63
C ALA A 62 3.87 13.97 1.16
N ASP A 63 2.90 13.78 0.26
CA ASP A 63 1.48 13.66 0.58
C ASP A 63 1.02 12.19 0.49
N PRO A 64 0.46 11.60 1.56
CA PRO A 64 -0.09 10.25 1.53
C PRO A 64 -1.25 10.10 0.55
N GLU A 65 -2.05 11.14 0.29
CA GLU A 65 -3.23 11.05 -0.58
C GLU A 65 -2.86 10.85 -2.06
N THR A 66 -1.65 11.26 -2.45
CA THR A 66 -1.12 11.11 -3.81
C THR A 66 -0.18 9.92 -3.97
N ALA A 67 0.04 9.15 -2.90
CA ALA A 67 0.90 7.98 -2.93
C ALA A 67 0.14 6.72 -3.38
N ASP A 68 0.75 5.95 -4.28
CA ASP A 68 0.24 4.63 -4.67
C ASP A 68 0.43 3.61 -3.55
N VAL A 69 1.51 3.78 -2.78
CA VAL A 69 1.87 2.93 -1.64
C VAL A 69 2.14 3.80 -0.42
N GLN A 70 1.38 3.57 0.64
CA GLN A 70 1.60 4.19 1.95
C GLN A 70 2.19 3.15 2.88
N VAL A 71 3.32 3.46 3.51
CA VAL A 71 3.96 2.62 4.51
C VAL A 71 3.85 3.33 5.86
N VAL A 72 3.19 2.68 6.81
CA VAL A 72 3.01 3.13 8.19
C VAL A 72 3.92 2.26 9.06
N LEU A 73 4.99 2.87 9.53
CA LEU A 73 5.97 2.24 10.40
C LEU A 73 5.53 2.42 11.85
N LEU A 74 5.34 1.33 12.57
CA LEU A 74 5.03 1.33 13.98
C LEU A 74 6.24 0.87 14.74
N ARG A 75 6.59 1.56 15.82
CA ARG A 75 7.64 1.05 16.72
C ARG A 75 7.26 -0.32 17.28
N ARG A 76 5.99 -0.45 17.67
CA ARG A 76 5.34 -1.65 18.24
C ARG A 76 3.85 -1.61 17.89
N TRP A 77 3.16 -2.74 17.85
CA TRP A 77 1.70 -2.77 17.60
C TRP A 77 0.85 -1.90 18.54
N GLN A 78 1.28 -1.69 19.78
CA GLN A 78 0.60 -0.80 20.73
C GLN A 78 0.49 0.64 20.21
N ASN A 79 1.44 1.08 19.37
CA ASN A 79 1.41 2.41 18.76
C ASN A 79 0.25 2.59 17.77
N LEU A 80 -0.35 1.49 17.29
CA LEU A 80 -1.56 1.54 16.45
C LEU A 80 -2.78 2.10 17.20
N GLU A 81 -2.81 1.99 18.54
CA GLU A 81 -3.91 2.53 19.36
C GLU A 81 -4.02 4.05 19.25
N ALA A 82 -2.89 4.74 19.04
CA ALA A 82 -2.85 6.18 18.75
C ALA A 82 -3.30 6.52 17.31
N LEU A 83 -3.54 5.51 16.47
CA LEU A 83 -3.88 5.60 15.05
C LEU A 83 -5.24 4.93 14.76
N PRO A 84 -6.35 5.44 15.32
CA PRO A 84 -7.66 4.76 15.31
C PRO A 84 -8.27 4.57 13.90
N ARG A 85 -7.79 5.34 12.91
CA ARG A 85 -8.17 5.13 11.50
C ARG A 85 -7.60 3.81 10.97
N PHE A 86 -6.32 3.56 11.22
CA PHE A 86 -5.61 2.35 10.77
C PHE A 86 -6.04 1.12 11.56
N GLY A 87 -6.24 1.25 12.88
CA GLY A 87 -6.81 0.18 13.71
C GLY A 87 -8.16 -0.33 13.18
N ARG A 88 -9.07 0.58 12.79
CA ARG A 88 -10.36 0.21 12.18
C ARG A 88 -10.22 -0.45 10.80
N LEU A 89 -9.25 -0.02 9.99
CA LEU A 89 -8.99 -0.59 8.66
C LEU A 89 -8.50 -2.04 8.76
N CYS A 90 -7.59 -2.28 9.69
CA CYS A 90 -6.98 -3.58 9.92
C CYS A 90 -7.93 -4.58 10.60
N GLY A 91 -8.76 -4.11 11.54
CA GLY A 91 -9.73 -4.96 12.24
C GLY A 91 -9.03 -6.07 13.04
N ARG A 92 -9.55 -7.31 12.95
CA ARG A 92 -9.05 -8.46 13.73
C ARG A 92 -7.61 -8.87 13.39
N VAL A 93 -7.14 -8.61 12.18
CA VAL A 93 -5.79 -9.00 11.75
C VAL A 93 -4.71 -8.31 12.58
N CYS A 94 -4.95 -7.07 13.02
CA CYS A 94 -4.01 -6.38 13.90
C CYS A 94 -4.01 -6.92 15.34
N ALA A 95 -5.05 -7.68 15.73
CA ALA A 95 -5.07 -8.34 17.05
C ALA A 95 -4.09 -9.53 17.10
N GLU A 96 -3.83 -10.17 15.95
CA GLU A 96 -2.85 -11.26 15.81
C GLU A 96 -1.41 -10.73 15.78
N ARG A 97 -1.23 -9.42 15.68
CA ARG A 97 0.08 -8.73 15.73
C ARG A 97 1.11 -9.32 14.75
N PRO A 98 0.76 -9.54 13.46
CA PRO A 98 1.73 -10.00 12.47
C PRO A 98 2.83 -8.95 12.29
N ALA A 99 3.98 -9.32 11.76
CA ALA A 99 5.06 -8.35 11.58
C ALA A 99 4.75 -7.28 10.52
N ALA A 100 3.89 -7.59 9.55
CA ALA A 100 3.33 -6.61 8.63
C ALA A 100 1.89 -6.94 8.20
N VAL A 101 1.13 -5.90 7.84
CA VAL A 101 -0.21 -6.01 7.26
C VAL A 101 -0.31 -5.17 6.01
N ARG A 102 -0.59 -5.79 4.87
CA ARG A 102 -0.94 -5.10 3.62
C ARG A 102 -2.45 -4.99 3.49
N ILE A 103 -2.92 -3.78 3.22
CA ILE A 103 -4.31 -3.45 2.94
C ILE A 103 -4.40 -2.91 1.51
N ASP A 104 -5.07 -3.65 0.64
CA ASP A 104 -5.35 -3.21 -0.73
C ASP A 104 -6.72 -2.49 -0.77
N ARG A 105 -6.73 -1.26 -1.31
CA ARG A 105 -7.94 -0.41 -1.38
C ARG A 105 -8.15 0.19 -2.77
N PRO A 106 -9.36 0.13 -3.35
CA PRO A 106 -9.69 0.90 -4.53
C PRO A 106 -9.65 2.41 -4.24
N SER A 107 -9.09 3.20 -5.15
CA SER A 107 -9.15 4.66 -5.14
C SER A 107 -9.50 5.19 -6.54
N LEU A 108 -9.88 6.47 -6.63
CA LEU A 108 -10.14 7.14 -7.91
C LEU A 108 -8.90 7.19 -8.82
N ASN A 109 -7.70 7.11 -8.24
CA ASN A 109 -6.42 7.15 -8.94
C ASN A 109 -5.82 5.75 -9.17
N GLY A 110 -6.56 4.69 -8.84
CA GLY A 110 -6.12 3.30 -8.94
C GLY A 110 -6.07 2.57 -7.60
N LEU A 111 -5.61 1.33 -7.59
CA LEU A 111 -5.47 0.57 -6.35
C LEU A 111 -4.34 1.16 -5.47
N THR A 112 -4.71 1.79 -4.35
CA THR A 112 -3.74 2.23 -3.33
C THR A 112 -3.44 1.05 -2.39
N ARG A 113 -2.19 0.93 -1.96
CA ARG A 113 -1.78 -0.06 -0.96
C ARG A 113 -1.34 0.64 0.31
N ILE A 114 -1.80 0.13 1.45
CA ILE A 114 -1.34 0.58 2.77
C ILE A 114 -0.62 -0.60 3.40
N LEU A 115 0.65 -0.43 3.70
CA LEU A 115 1.48 -1.40 4.41
C LEU A 115 1.71 -0.88 5.82
N ILE A 116 1.21 -1.59 6.82
CA ILE A 116 1.48 -1.33 8.24
C ILE A 116 2.58 -2.30 8.68
N VAL A 117 3.64 -1.82 9.30
CA VAL A 117 4.78 -2.65 9.68
C VAL A 117 5.12 -2.44 11.16
N ASP A 118 5.24 -3.53 11.92
CA ASP A 118 5.77 -3.50 13.28
C ASP A 118 7.29 -3.66 13.26
N LEU A 119 8.02 -2.58 13.54
CA LEU A 119 9.48 -2.55 13.56
C LEU A 119 10.08 -3.41 14.67
N SER A 120 9.36 -3.65 15.77
CA SER A 120 9.82 -4.54 16.83
C SER A 120 9.90 -6.00 16.38
N ALA A 121 9.03 -6.43 15.46
CA ALA A 121 9.05 -7.76 14.88
C ALA A 121 10.29 -8.01 13.99
N PHE A 122 10.95 -6.94 13.53
CA PHE A 122 12.24 -6.99 12.84
C PHE A 122 13.43 -6.76 13.79
N GLY A 123 13.22 -6.65 15.10
CA GLY A 123 14.30 -6.28 16.03
C GLY A 123 14.81 -4.84 15.89
N LEU A 124 14.08 -3.97 15.18
CA LEU A 124 14.41 -2.55 15.04
C LEU A 124 13.82 -1.69 16.17
N GLY A 125 12.81 -2.21 16.87
CA GLY A 125 12.15 -1.53 18.00
C GLY A 125 13.12 -1.04 19.08
N PRO A 126 14.01 -1.89 19.63
CA PRO A 126 14.97 -1.48 20.66
C PRO A 126 15.95 -0.38 20.20
N ALA A 127 16.37 -0.41 18.93
CA ALA A 127 17.23 0.64 18.37
C ALA A 127 16.49 1.99 18.33
N LEU A 128 15.19 1.98 17.99
CA LEU A 128 14.35 3.18 18.05
C LEU A 128 14.04 3.67 19.47
N ASP A 129 13.98 2.77 20.46
CA ASP A 129 13.76 3.16 21.85
C ASP A 129 15.00 3.81 22.49
N SER A 130 16.18 3.54 21.94
CA SER A 130 17.46 4.03 22.45
C SER A 130 18.10 5.11 21.57
N ASP A 131 17.37 5.63 20.57
CA ASP A 131 17.89 6.53 19.53
C ASP A 131 19.21 6.03 18.89
N ALA A 132 19.40 4.71 18.85
CA ALA A 132 20.57 4.08 18.30
C ALA A 132 20.44 3.92 16.78
N SER A 133 21.59 3.82 16.11
CA SER A 133 21.64 3.48 14.69
C SER A 133 20.94 2.14 14.42
N LEU A 134 20.11 2.11 13.37
CA LEU A 134 19.39 0.89 12.99
C LEU A 134 20.36 -0.20 12.53
N PRO A 135 20.24 -1.43 13.03
CA PRO A 135 21.10 -2.54 12.61
C PRO A 135 20.91 -2.84 11.12
N GLY A 136 22.01 -3.09 10.40
CA GLY A 136 22.02 -3.18 8.94
C GLY A 136 21.25 -4.38 8.37
N ASP A 137 21.34 -5.55 9.01
CA ASP A 137 20.67 -6.77 8.53
C ASP A 137 19.14 -6.66 8.66
N PRO A 138 18.57 -6.31 9.83
CA PRO A 138 17.12 -6.19 9.94
C PRO A 138 16.55 -4.99 9.18
N LEU A 139 17.33 -3.91 9.02
CA LEU A 139 16.94 -2.80 8.14
C LEU A 139 16.87 -3.25 6.67
N SER A 140 17.83 -4.05 6.21
CA SER A 140 17.80 -4.60 4.85
C SER A 140 16.61 -5.54 4.64
N CYS A 141 16.22 -6.30 5.68
CA CYS A 141 15.01 -7.11 5.68
C CYS A 141 13.73 -6.28 5.51
N LEU A 142 13.60 -5.22 6.30
CA LEU A 142 12.48 -4.29 6.20
C LEU A 142 12.40 -3.66 4.81
N ILE A 143 13.52 -3.17 4.27
CA ILE A 143 13.58 -2.57 2.94
C ILE A 143 13.13 -3.57 1.87
N GLY A 144 13.61 -4.82 1.95
CA GLY A 144 13.21 -5.89 1.03
C GLY A 144 11.72 -6.21 1.10
N LEU A 145 11.13 -6.21 2.30
CA LEU A 145 9.68 -6.34 2.47
C LEU A 145 8.93 -5.18 1.80
N ILE A 146 9.29 -3.93 2.13
CA ILE A 146 8.59 -2.75 1.61
C ILE A 146 8.66 -2.73 0.07
N ASP A 147 9.83 -3.00 -0.50
CA ASP A 147 10.00 -3.01 -1.95
C ASP A 147 9.20 -4.15 -2.62
N ARG A 148 9.18 -5.34 -2.01
CA ARG A 148 8.33 -6.46 -2.47
C ARG A 148 6.85 -6.07 -2.49
N GLU A 149 6.34 -5.53 -1.39
CA GLU A 149 4.93 -5.15 -1.27
C GLU A 149 4.55 -3.99 -2.20
N ARG A 150 5.51 -3.09 -2.51
CA ARG A 150 5.34 -2.01 -3.48
C ARG A 150 5.01 -2.54 -4.88
N PHE A 151 5.69 -3.59 -5.31
CA PHE A 151 5.47 -4.14 -6.66
C PHE A 151 4.47 -5.31 -6.70
N ALA A 152 4.02 -5.81 -5.55
CA ALA A 152 3.22 -7.03 -5.44
C ALA A 152 3.82 -8.22 -6.23
N MET A 153 5.15 -8.30 -6.27
CA MET A 153 5.86 -9.41 -6.91
C MET A 153 5.70 -10.68 -6.07
N PRO A 154 5.71 -11.88 -6.70
CA PRO A 154 5.88 -13.13 -5.97
C PRO A 154 7.15 -13.06 -5.12
N PRO A 155 7.18 -13.70 -3.94
CA PRO A 155 8.22 -13.47 -2.96
C PRO A 155 9.60 -13.85 -3.51
N PRO A 156 10.58 -12.92 -3.58
CA PRO A 156 11.97 -13.33 -3.58
C PRO A 156 12.25 -13.98 -2.22
N VAL A 157 13.13 -14.98 -2.20
CA VAL A 157 13.67 -15.53 -0.97
C VAL A 157 14.50 -14.43 -0.31
N LEU A 158 13.90 -13.69 0.62
CA LEU A 158 14.63 -12.79 1.50
C LEU A 158 15.46 -13.67 2.45
N LYS A 159 16.69 -13.24 2.80
CA LYS A 159 17.47 -13.86 3.88
C LYS A 159 16.75 -13.83 5.24
N CYS A 160 15.67 -13.08 5.32
CA CYS A 160 14.86 -12.88 6.49
C CYS A 160 13.91 -14.07 6.60
N GLU A 161 14.09 -14.84 7.67
CA GLU A 161 13.18 -15.92 8.04
C GLU A 161 11.75 -15.36 8.08
N VAL A 162 10.81 -16.16 7.59
CA VAL A 162 9.46 -15.77 7.18
C VAL A 162 8.83 -14.81 8.18
N VAL A 163 8.84 -13.53 7.80
CA VAL A 163 8.17 -12.49 8.54
C VAL A 163 6.68 -12.60 8.19
N ASP A 164 5.84 -12.95 9.17
CA ASP A 164 4.40 -13.08 8.98
C ASP A 164 3.83 -11.77 8.46
N ALA A 165 3.42 -11.79 7.19
CA ALA A 165 2.85 -10.66 6.49
C ALA A 165 1.43 -11.02 6.05
N GLU A 166 0.44 -10.37 6.66
CA GLU A 166 -0.96 -10.62 6.40
C GLU A 166 -1.50 -9.71 5.28
N ARG A 167 -2.35 -10.27 4.42
CA ARG A 167 -2.98 -9.52 3.32
C ARG A 167 -4.48 -9.38 3.54
N ILE A 168 -4.95 -8.14 3.50
CA ILE A 168 -6.37 -7.79 3.60
C ILE A 168 -6.79 -7.03 2.34
N VAL A 169 -7.91 -7.44 1.74
CA VAL A 169 -8.56 -6.68 0.66
C VAL A 169 -9.80 -5.99 1.22
N ARG A 170 -9.89 -4.66 1.08
CA ARG A 170 -11.05 -3.88 1.53
C ARG A 170 -11.74 -3.26 0.31
N PRO A 171 -12.87 -3.85 -0.16
CA PRO A 171 -13.51 -3.44 -1.42
C PRO A 171 -14.31 -2.12 -1.32
N ARG A 172 -14.53 -1.58 -0.11
CA ARG A 172 -15.27 -0.31 0.05
C ARG A 172 -14.34 0.87 -0.21
N PRO A 173 -14.73 1.83 -1.08
CA PRO A 173 -14.05 3.12 -1.17
C PRO A 173 -14.13 3.79 0.20
N TRP A 174 -12.99 3.92 0.87
CA TRP A 174 -12.92 4.70 2.10
C TRP A 174 -12.77 6.17 1.70
N SER A 175 -13.79 6.97 1.98
CA SER A 175 -13.62 8.41 2.09
C SER A 175 -13.07 8.71 3.49
N PRO A 176 -11.93 9.41 3.63
CA PRO A 176 -11.62 10.03 4.91
C PRO A 176 -12.83 10.90 5.25
N ARG A 177 -13.51 10.62 6.36
CA ARG A 177 -14.43 11.62 6.90
C ARG A 177 -13.56 12.86 7.12
N PRO A 178 -13.92 14.03 6.56
CA PRO A 178 -13.20 15.25 6.85
C PRO A 178 -13.14 15.38 8.37
N GLU A 179 -11.94 15.58 8.92
CA GLU A 179 -11.83 15.93 10.32
C GLU A 179 -12.67 17.17 10.51
N ARG A 180 -13.68 17.08 11.38
CA ARG A 180 -14.21 18.30 11.98
C ARG A 180 -13.01 18.87 12.74
N ARG A 181 -12.37 19.88 12.15
CA ARG A 181 -11.42 20.73 12.86
C ARG A 181 -12.21 21.25 14.06
N PHE A 182 -11.87 20.75 15.25
CA PHE A 182 -12.30 21.34 16.51
C PHE A 182 -11.27 22.40 16.89
#